data_AF-A0AAU9X1D4-F1
#
_entry.id   AF-A0AAU9X1D4-F1
#
_cell.length_a   1.000
_cell.length_b   1.000
_cell.length_c   1.000
_cell.angle_alpha   90.00
_cell.angle_beta   90.00
_cell.angle_gamma   90.00
#
_symmetry.space_group_name_H-M   'P 1'
#
loop_
_entity.id
_entity.type
_entity.pdbx_description
1 polymer ?
#
loop_
_entity_poly.entity_id
_entity_poly.type
_entity_poly.pdbx_seq_one_letter_code
_entity_poly.pdbx_strand_id
1 'polypeptide(L)'
;MELCGHEYAKILKHVSTRWLSLERCVQRTLEKYSGLQSYFLSEEFADQRFSRLRDAFTNPLTEVALLFHHASILLFNNFNKLLQSEEPIIHMLLDSTIQLARSLANRIIKPQVLKDTPVTELNLDDPQFYKPEHSIFMGVTTKFKLQKLLNDGDISE
;
A
#
# COMPACT_ATOMS: atom_id res chain seq x y z
N MET A 1 16.23 14.39 22.32
CA MET A 1 16.87 14.88 21.08
C MET A 1 15.80 14.79 20.00
N GLU A 2 15.65 15.78 19.14
CA GLU A 2 14.59 15.88 18.15
C GLU A 2 15.24 16.18 16.79
N LEU A 3 14.84 15.48 15.73
CA LEU A 3 15.35 15.72 14.37
C LEU A 3 14.15 16.06 13.48
N CYS A 4 14.17 17.24 12.85
CA CYS A 4 13.12 17.71 11.95
C CYS A 4 11.69 17.67 12.56
N GLY A 5 11.53 18.02 13.83
CA GLY A 5 10.21 18.03 14.48
C GLY A 5 9.69 16.66 14.92
N HIS A 6 10.56 15.64 14.97
CA HIS A 6 10.16 14.26 15.24
C HIS A 6 11.01 13.60 16.34
N GLU A 7 10.33 12.88 17.23
CA GLU A 7 10.96 11.99 18.21
C GLU A 7 11.66 10.78 17.54
N TYR A 8 12.73 10.29 18.18
CA TYR A 8 13.47 9.12 17.75
C TYR A 8 12.63 7.84 17.84
N ALA A 9 12.69 7.01 16.81
CA ALA A 9 12.08 5.69 16.79
C ALA A 9 13.11 4.62 16.42
N LYS A 10 12.94 3.41 16.96
CA LYS A 10 13.76 2.25 16.57
C LYS A 10 13.55 1.94 15.09
N ILE A 11 14.64 1.84 14.32
CA ILE A 11 14.59 1.41 12.92
C ILE A 11 14.02 -0.01 12.87
N LEU A 12 12.94 -0.19 12.10
CA LEU A 12 12.41 -1.52 11.82
C LEU A 12 13.12 -2.09 10.59
N LYS A 13 13.65 -3.29 10.74
CA LYS A 13 14.16 -4.05 9.59
C LYS A 13 13.00 -4.89 9.03
N HIS A 14 12.63 -4.62 7.79
CA HIS A 14 11.77 -5.53 7.04
C HIS A 14 12.53 -6.84 6.76
N VAL A 15 11.83 -7.96 6.92
CA VAL A 15 12.30 -9.27 6.48
C VAL A 15 11.27 -9.81 5.50
N SER A 16 11.73 -10.27 4.33
CA SER A 16 10.87 -10.68 3.20
C SER A 16 9.84 -11.76 3.56
N THR A 17 10.13 -12.60 4.56
CA THR A 17 9.25 -13.66 5.05
C THR A 17 8.25 -13.19 6.12
N ARG A 18 8.34 -11.94 6.58
CA ARG A 18 7.45 -11.37 7.62
C ARG A 18 6.68 -10.19 7.05
N TRP A 19 5.64 -10.48 6.26
CA TRP A 19 4.83 -9.45 5.60
C TRP A 19 4.18 -8.46 6.58
N LEU A 20 3.85 -8.90 7.80
CA LEU A 20 3.35 -8.01 8.87
C LEU A 20 4.36 -6.92 9.30
N SER A 21 5.66 -7.15 9.08
CA SER A 21 6.68 -6.12 9.34
C SER A 21 6.65 -5.02 8.27
N LEU A 22 6.23 -5.33 7.05
CA LEU A 22 6.20 -4.39 5.93
C LEU A 22 5.18 -3.27 6.18
N GLU A 23 3.99 -3.63 6.63
CA GLU A 23 2.96 -2.66 7.05
C GLU A 23 3.54 -1.63 8.02
N ARG A 24 4.16 -2.11 9.11
CA ARG A 24 4.74 -1.23 10.14
C ARG A 24 5.86 -0.34 9.61
N CYS A 25 6.66 -0.85 8.67
CA CYS A 25 7.71 -0.05 8.04
C CYS A 25 7.10 1.08 7.19
N VAL A 26 6.16 0.75 6.30
CA VAL A 26 5.47 1.72 5.45
C VAL A 26 4.73 2.76 6.30
N GLN A 27 4.02 2.32 7.34
CA GLN A 27 3.31 3.20 8.26
C GLN A 27 4.27 4.20 8.93
N ARG A 28 5.40 3.75 9.48
CA ARG A 28 6.38 4.65 10.11
C ARG A 28 7.04 5.61 9.12
N THR A 29 7.28 5.15 7.89
CA THR A 29 7.79 6.03 6.83
C THR A 29 6.77 7.13 6.51
N LEU A 30 5.48 6.79 6.44
CA LEU A 30 4.41 7.78 6.23
C LEU A 30 4.27 8.76 7.41
N GLU A 31 4.33 8.27 8.65
CA GLU A 31 4.26 9.11 9.87
C GLU A 31 5.41 10.13 9.97
N LYS A 32 6.56 9.81 9.37
CA LYS A 32 7.77 10.66 9.35
C LYS A 32 8.04 11.28 7.98
N TYR A 33 7.09 11.18 7.05
CA TYR A 33 7.35 11.49 5.64
C TYR A 33 7.85 12.92 5.43
N SER A 34 7.22 13.91 6.06
CA SER A 34 7.63 15.31 5.95
C SER A 34 9.05 15.56 6.46
N GLY A 35 9.42 14.97 7.60
CA GLY A 35 10.77 15.08 8.15
C GLY A 35 11.82 14.39 7.28
N LEU A 36 11.50 13.19 6.78
CA LEU A 36 12.38 12.44 5.87
C LEU A 36 12.58 13.20 4.56
N GLN A 37 11.49 13.72 3.97
CA GLN A 37 11.55 14.52 2.75
C GLN A 37 12.42 15.77 2.95
N SER A 38 12.17 16.53 4.02
CA SER A 38 12.97 17.72 4.34
C SER A 38 14.46 17.38 4.48
N TYR A 39 14.79 16.31 5.22
CA TYR A 39 16.17 15.87 5.42
C TYR A 39 16.85 15.48 4.10
N PHE A 40 16.26 14.55 3.33
CA PHE A 40 16.89 14.06 2.10
C PHE A 40 16.96 15.11 0.98
N LEU A 41 16.14 16.16 1.04
CA LEU A 41 16.22 17.29 0.10
C LEU A 41 17.20 18.39 0.56
N SER A 42 17.59 18.43 1.83
CA SER A 42 18.44 19.49 2.40
C SER A 42 19.95 19.33 2.16
N GLU A 43 20.40 18.11 1.85
CA GLU A 43 21.83 17.79 1.71
C GLU A 43 22.16 17.16 0.35
N GLU A 44 23.36 17.44 -0.13
CA GLU A 44 23.96 16.67 -1.21
C GLU A 44 24.75 15.51 -0.62
N PHE A 45 24.33 14.29 -0.94
CA PHE A 45 24.98 13.09 -0.44
C PHE A 45 25.95 12.52 -1.48
N ALA A 46 27.20 12.29 -1.08
CA ALA A 46 28.19 11.60 -1.93
C ALA A 46 27.88 10.11 -2.12
N ASP A 47 27.16 9.49 -1.17
CA ASP A 47 26.79 8.07 -1.24
C ASP A 47 25.55 7.88 -2.15
N GLN A 48 25.70 7.03 -3.16
CA GLN A 48 24.67 6.76 -4.17
C GLN A 48 23.34 6.28 -3.57
N ARG A 49 23.35 5.61 -2.41
CA ARG A 49 22.12 5.15 -1.74
C ARG A 49 21.27 6.33 -1.29
N PHE A 50 21.91 7.38 -0.79
CA PHE A 50 21.22 8.60 -0.37
C PHE A 50 20.77 9.43 -1.56
N SER A 51 21.54 9.45 -2.66
CA SER A 51 21.08 10.06 -3.92
C SER A 51 19.76 9.45 -4.39
N ARG A 52 19.63 8.11 -4.37
CA ARG A 52 18.37 7.43 -4.74
C ARG A 52 17.21 7.81 -3.83
N LEU A 53 17.48 8.01 -2.54
CA LEU A 53 16.45 8.45 -1.59
C LEU A 53 16.03 9.90 -1.88
N ARG A 54 16.98 10.79 -2.16
CA ARG A 54 16.67 12.16 -2.60
C ARG A 54 15.80 12.15 -3.86
N ASP A 55 16.17 11.36 -4.86
CA ASP A 55 15.39 11.25 -6.11
C ASP A 55 13.98 10.72 -5.83
N ALA A 56 13.84 9.74 -4.95
CA ALA A 56 12.54 9.24 -4.51
C ALA A 56 11.72 10.32 -3.80
N PHE A 57 12.29 11.05 -2.83
CA PHE A 57 11.59 12.11 -2.09
C PHE A 57 11.33 13.38 -2.90
N THR A 58 12.03 13.56 -4.03
CA THR A 58 11.76 14.60 -5.03
C THR A 58 10.51 14.27 -5.85
N ASN A 59 10.27 12.98 -6.11
CA ASN A 59 9.11 12.55 -6.89
C ASN A 59 7.82 12.66 -6.04
N PRO A 60 6.83 13.48 -6.44
CA PRO A 60 5.57 13.64 -5.71
C PRO A 60 4.75 12.34 -5.61
N LEU A 61 4.96 11.38 -6.53
CA LEU A 61 4.27 10.10 -6.52
C LEU A 61 4.79 9.11 -5.48
N THR A 62 5.96 9.36 -4.87
CA THR A 62 6.52 8.45 -3.87
C THR A 62 5.61 8.32 -2.64
N GLU A 63 5.08 9.44 -2.13
CA GLU A 63 4.13 9.42 -1.02
C GLU A 63 2.83 8.70 -1.41
N VAL A 64 2.34 8.95 -2.63
CA VAL A 64 1.13 8.30 -3.17
C VAL A 64 1.34 6.79 -3.24
N ALA A 65 2.50 6.32 -3.74
CA ALA A 65 2.84 4.92 -3.81
C ALA A 65 2.91 4.27 -2.42
N LEU A 66 3.49 4.95 -1.43
CA LEU A 66 3.52 4.46 -0.04
C LEU A 66 2.11 4.35 0.56
N LEU A 67 1.24 5.33 0.32
CA LEU A 67 -0.17 5.29 0.74
C LEU A 67 -0.94 4.14 0.08
N PHE A 68 -0.71 3.92 -1.22
CA PHE A 68 -1.27 2.80 -1.96
C PHE A 68 -0.81 1.44 -1.40
N HIS A 69 0.49 1.31 -1.13
CA HIS A 69 1.04 0.10 -0.53
C HIS A 69 0.47 -0.14 0.86
N HIS A 70 0.40 0.89 1.72
CA HIS A 70 -0.20 0.77 3.04
C HIS A 70 -1.64 0.25 2.95
N ALA A 71 -2.47 0.87 2.10
CA ALA A 71 -3.85 0.43 1.90
C ALA A 71 -3.93 -1.01 1.37
N SER A 72 -3.02 -1.44 0.51
CA SER A 72 -3.02 -2.77 -0.11
C SER A 72 -2.51 -3.86 0.83
N ILE A 73 -1.46 -3.60 1.60
CA ILE A 73 -0.91 -4.55 2.58
C ILE A 73 -1.96 -4.90 3.65
N LEU A 74 -2.74 -3.91 4.09
CA LEU A 74 -3.80 -4.11 5.09
C LEU A 74 -4.83 -5.19 4.69
N LEU A 75 -5.07 -5.42 3.39
CA LEU A 75 -5.96 -6.48 2.94
C LEU A 75 -5.48 -7.88 3.35
N PHE A 76 -4.17 -8.08 3.37
CA PHE A 76 -3.55 -9.37 3.62
C PHE A 76 -3.33 -9.63 5.10
N ASN A 77 -3.41 -8.61 5.96
CA ASN A 77 -2.99 -8.74 7.35
C ASN A 77 -3.79 -9.76 8.16
N ASN A 78 -5.13 -9.79 8.01
CA ASN A 78 -5.95 -10.75 8.72
C ASN A 78 -5.67 -12.18 8.24
N PHE A 79 -5.55 -12.36 6.92
CA PHE A 79 -5.20 -13.65 6.31
C PHE A 79 -3.78 -14.11 6.71
N ASN A 80 -2.81 -13.19 6.74
CA ASN A 80 -1.45 -13.48 7.17
C ASN A 80 -1.36 -13.85 8.65
N LYS A 81 -2.12 -13.17 9.52
CA LYS A 81 -2.21 -13.53 10.95
C LYS A 81 -2.80 -14.92 11.12
N LEU A 82 -3.83 -15.25 10.35
CA LEU A 82 -4.42 -16.58 10.33
C LEU A 82 -3.38 -17.62 9.92
N LEU A 83 -2.71 -17.46 8.77
CA LEU A 83 -1.66 -18.38 8.30
C LEU A 83 -0.46 -18.52 9.27
N GLN A 84 -0.23 -17.53 10.12
CA GLN A 84 0.82 -17.54 11.14
C GLN A 84 0.33 -18.05 12.50
N SER A 85 -0.90 -18.54 12.59
CA SER A 85 -1.44 -19.17 13.80
C SER A 85 -0.68 -20.45 14.13
N GLU A 86 -0.45 -20.69 15.42
CA GLU A 86 0.13 -21.95 15.91
C GLU A 86 -0.91 -23.07 15.97
N GLU A 87 -2.20 -22.73 15.95
CA GLU A 87 -3.31 -23.69 16.04
C GLU A 87 -3.72 -24.26 14.68
N PRO A 88 -4.30 -25.48 14.63
CA PRO A 88 -4.83 -26.06 13.40
C PRO A 88 -6.07 -25.31 12.91
N ILE A 89 -5.88 -24.46 11.90
CA ILE A 89 -6.89 -23.56 11.33
C ILE A 89 -7.45 -24.01 9.97
N ILE A 90 -7.25 -25.27 9.57
CA ILE A 90 -7.62 -25.76 8.23
C ILE A 90 -9.10 -25.53 7.90
N HIS A 91 -9.96 -25.63 8.91
CA HIS A 91 -11.40 -25.42 8.79
C HIS A 91 -11.79 -23.97 8.44
N MET A 92 -10.94 -22.98 8.72
CA MET A 92 -11.16 -21.55 8.40
C MET A 92 -10.44 -21.11 7.12
N LEU A 93 -9.51 -21.93 6.61
CA LEU A 93 -8.59 -21.50 5.56
C LEU A 93 -9.31 -21.19 4.25
N LEU A 94 -10.26 -22.04 3.86
CA LEU A 94 -11.04 -21.86 2.63
C LEU A 94 -11.83 -20.55 2.68
N ASP A 95 -12.62 -20.36 3.74
CA ASP A 95 -13.46 -19.16 3.91
C ASP A 95 -12.61 -17.89 3.92
N SER A 96 -11.47 -17.93 4.61
CA SER A 96 -10.56 -16.78 4.71
C SER A 96 -9.88 -16.46 3.37
N THR A 97 -9.58 -17.49 2.57
CA THR A 97 -9.03 -17.33 1.22
C THR A 97 -10.08 -16.69 0.30
N ILE A 98 -11.33 -17.16 0.35
CA ILE A 98 -12.45 -16.59 -0.40
C ILE A 98 -12.68 -15.13 0.01
N GLN A 99 -12.62 -14.80 1.30
CA GLN A 99 -12.75 -13.44 1.80
C GLN A 99 -11.61 -12.53 1.30
N LEU A 100 -10.37 -13.00 1.28
CA LEU A 100 -9.23 -12.27 0.73
C LEU A 100 -9.42 -12.03 -0.79
N ALA A 101 -9.78 -13.08 -1.53
CA ALA A 101 -10.05 -12.98 -2.96
C ALA A 101 -11.16 -11.98 -3.25
N ARG A 102 -12.26 -12.01 -2.48
CA ARG A 102 -13.36 -11.04 -2.59
C ARG A 102 -12.91 -9.62 -2.28
N SER A 103 -12.06 -9.44 -1.27
CA SER A 103 -11.53 -8.12 -0.89
C SER A 103 -10.64 -7.51 -1.98
N LEU A 104 -9.83 -8.35 -2.64
CA LEU A 104 -9.03 -7.96 -3.81
C LEU A 104 -9.92 -7.65 -5.01
N ALA A 105 -10.87 -8.55 -5.32
CA ALA A 105 -11.80 -8.40 -6.42
C ALA A 105 -12.64 -7.11 -6.28
N ASN A 106 -13.08 -6.75 -5.08
CA ASN A 106 -13.80 -5.50 -4.82
C ASN A 106 -13.02 -4.24 -5.26
N ARG A 107 -11.68 -4.29 -5.36
CA ARG A 107 -10.88 -3.16 -5.83
C ARG A 107 -10.90 -3.00 -7.34
N ILE A 108 -10.92 -4.11 -8.09
CA ILE A 108 -10.66 -4.15 -9.53
C ILE A 108 -11.83 -4.66 -10.39
N ILE A 109 -12.77 -5.43 -9.82
CA ILE A 109 -13.93 -6.01 -10.52
C ILE A 109 -15.17 -5.14 -10.29
N LYS A 110 -15.99 -4.99 -11.33
CA LYS A 110 -17.26 -4.25 -11.28
C LYS A 110 -18.17 -4.82 -10.19
N PRO A 111 -18.82 -3.97 -9.36
CA PRO A 111 -19.70 -4.46 -8.29
C PRO A 111 -20.88 -5.33 -8.77
N GLN A 112 -21.35 -5.13 -10.00
CA GLN A 112 -22.45 -5.93 -10.56
C GLN A 112 -22.02 -7.38 -10.77
N VAL A 113 -20.84 -7.60 -11.35
CA VAL A 113 -20.28 -8.95 -11.57
C VAL A 113 -20.08 -9.69 -10.23
N LEU A 114 -19.64 -9.00 -9.18
CA LEU A 114 -19.45 -9.60 -7.85
C LEU A 114 -20.75 -9.90 -7.09
N LYS A 115 -21.89 -9.39 -7.55
CA LYS A 115 -23.22 -9.76 -7.04
C LYS A 115 -23.73 -11.01 -7.72
N ASP A 116 -23.52 -11.10 -9.03
CA ASP A 116 -24.11 -12.14 -9.87
C ASP A 116 -23.26 -13.42 -9.90
N THR A 117 -21.96 -13.32 -9.63
CA THR A 117 -21.03 -14.46 -9.72
C THR A 117 -20.17 -14.58 -8.46
N PRO A 118 -20.08 -15.79 -7.86
CA PRO A 118 -19.14 -16.07 -6.78
C PRO A 118 -17.70 -15.78 -7.20
N VAL A 119 -16.87 -15.28 -6.27
CA VAL A 119 -15.47 -14.94 -6.57
C VAL A 119 -14.64 -16.13 -7.08
N THR A 120 -15.03 -17.35 -6.70
CA THR A 120 -14.41 -18.61 -7.10
C THR A 120 -14.70 -19.01 -8.55
N GLU A 121 -15.72 -18.40 -9.16
CA GLU A 121 -16.22 -18.73 -10.51
C GLU A 121 -16.02 -17.57 -11.49
N LEU A 122 -15.34 -16.50 -11.07
CA LEU A 122 -15.06 -15.35 -11.93
C LEU A 122 -14.14 -15.75 -13.08
N ASN A 123 -14.55 -15.44 -14.30
CA ASN A 123 -13.68 -15.46 -15.45
C ASN A 123 -12.74 -14.25 -15.41
N LEU A 124 -11.50 -14.47 -14.97
CA LEU A 124 -10.46 -13.42 -14.91
C LEU A 124 -9.89 -13.07 -16.28
N ASP A 125 -10.17 -13.87 -17.31
CA ASP A 125 -9.72 -13.58 -18.68
C ASP A 125 -10.68 -12.63 -19.41
N ASP A 126 -11.87 -12.35 -18.84
CA ASP A 126 -12.84 -11.43 -19.43
C ASP A 126 -12.56 -9.97 -19.00
N PRO A 127 -12.07 -9.10 -19.92
CA PRO A 127 -11.80 -7.70 -19.60
C PRO A 127 -13.06 -6.94 -19.18
N GLN A 128 -14.25 -7.40 -19.58
CA GLN A 128 -15.52 -6.74 -19.26
C GLN A 128 -15.84 -6.79 -17.77
N PHE A 129 -15.25 -7.72 -17.02
CA PHE A 129 -15.48 -7.83 -15.58
C PHE A 129 -14.74 -6.76 -14.80
N TYR A 130 -13.65 -6.23 -15.36
CA TYR A 130 -12.80 -5.24 -14.72
C TYR A 130 -13.40 -3.84 -14.77
N LYS A 131 -13.13 -3.09 -13.71
CA LYS A 131 -13.36 -1.65 -13.63
C LYS A 131 -12.43 -0.92 -14.60
N PRO A 132 -12.86 0.20 -15.19
CA PRO A 132 -11.94 1.14 -15.84
C PRO A 132 -10.80 1.54 -14.90
N GLU A 133 -9.60 1.75 -15.45
CA GLU A 133 -8.37 2.03 -14.67
C GLU A 133 -8.54 3.17 -13.65
N HIS A 134 -9.13 4.29 -14.08
CA HIS A 134 -9.40 5.46 -13.23
C HIS A 134 -10.39 5.20 -12.07
N SER A 135 -11.10 4.07 -12.10
CA SER A 135 -12.09 3.67 -11.09
C SER A 135 -11.61 2.52 -10.19
N ILE A 136 -10.35 2.06 -10.38
CA ILE A 136 -9.71 1.10 -9.48
C ILE A 136 -9.59 1.73 -8.09
N PHE A 137 -9.97 0.98 -7.07
CA PHE A 137 -9.89 1.47 -5.69
C PHE A 137 -8.46 1.36 -5.15
N MET A 138 -7.79 2.51 -5.00
CA MET A 138 -6.41 2.61 -4.51
C MET A 138 -6.30 2.89 -3.00
N GLY A 139 -7.43 3.00 -2.29
CA GLY A 139 -7.51 3.51 -0.93
C GLY A 139 -7.90 5.00 -0.88
N VAL A 140 -8.65 5.38 0.15
CA VAL A 140 -9.22 6.74 0.28
C VAL A 140 -8.11 7.80 0.37
N THR A 141 -7.14 7.60 1.26
CA THR A 141 -6.03 8.55 1.47
C THR A 141 -5.16 8.68 0.22
N THR A 142 -4.88 7.56 -0.47
CA THR A 142 -4.14 7.54 -1.73
C THR A 142 -4.85 8.37 -2.79
N LYS A 143 -6.16 8.13 -3.00
CA LYS A 143 -6.95 8.86 -3.99
C LYS A 143 -6.99 10.36 -3.68
N PHE A 144 -7.19 10.71 -2.42
CA PHE A 144 -7.21 12.11 -1.98
C PHE A 144 -5.87 12.81 -2.25
N LYS A 145 -4.74 12.17 -1.90
CA LYS A 145 -3.41 12.73 -2.14
C LYS A 145 -3.12 12.88 -3.63
N LEU A 146 -3.43 11.87 -4.44
CA LEU A 146 -3.26 11.91 -5.89
C LEU A 146 -4.06 13.05 -6.51
N GLN A 147 -5.33 13.18 -6.14
CA GLN A 147 -6.20 14.24 -6.65
C GLN A 147 -5.74 15.63 -6.22
N LYS A 148 -5.20 15.77 -5.02
CA LYS A 148 -4.56 17.01 -4.59
C LYS A 148 -3.39 17.39 -5.49
N LEU A 149 -2.48 16.46 -5.79
CA LEU A 149 -1.32 16.73 -6.65
C LEU A 149 -1.72 17.09 -8.09
N LEU A 150 -2.77 16.45 -8.62
CA LEU A 150 -3.34 16.83 -9.93
C LEU A 150 -3.89 18.26 -9.92
N ASN A 151 -4.62 18.63 -8.86
CA ASN A 151 -5.18 19.98 -8.73
C ASN A 151 -4.11 21.06 -8.54
N ASP A 152 -3.02 20.72 -7.83
CA ASP A 152 -1.89 21.62 -7.57
C ASP A 152 -0.96 21.76 -8.79
N GLY A 153 -1.11 20.90 -9.82
CA GLY A 153 -0.30 20.90 -11.03
C GLY A 153 1.06 20.20 -10.89
N ASP A 154 1.27 19.49 -9.77
CA ASP A 154 2.52 18.78 -9.47
C ASP A 154 2.71 17.53 -10.32
N ILE A 155 1.62 17.00 -10.90
CA ILE A 155 1.59 15.84 -11.79
C ILE A 155 0.58 16.07 -12.92
N SER A 156 0.82 15.49 -14.09
CA SER A 156 -0.12 15.48 -15.22
C SER A 156 -1.01 14.23 -15.20
N GLU A 157 -2.19 14.30 -15.82
CA GLU A 157 -3.10 13.16 -16.03
C GLU A 157 -2.49 12.05 -16.90
#